data_AF-A0A136KIR6-F1
#
_entry.id   AF-A0A136KIR6-F1
#
_cell.length_a   1.000
_cell.length_b   1.000
_cell.length_c   1.000
_cell.angle_alpha   90.00
_cell.angle_beta   90.00
_cell.angle_gamma   90.00
#
_symmetry.space_group_name_H-M   'P 1'
#
loop_
_entity.id
_entity.type
_entity.pdbx_description
1 polymer ?
#
loop_
_entity_poly.entity_id
_entity_poly.type
_entity_poly.pdbx_seq_one_letter_code
_entity_poly.pdbx_strand_id
1 'polypeptide(L)'
;MNKVVKNEKLNIKQDKFCKLYATKEDFFGNGTRAYAEAYGLNINKKRDYETAKANAYKLLTNAHILKKISELLNEVGLNDALVDKQLLFLIQQHADLGVKLRAIQEYNRLKARHKIALELQAKKPFEVTIGNYQYYTRENIENMKNLSEEDLQRMLAEQVQYHKEVYGLI
;
A
#
# COMPACT_ATOMS: atom_id res chain seq x y z
N MET A 1 4.29 -4.61 20.34
CA MET A 1 5.42 -3.91 20.99
C MET A 1 5.67 -2.60 20.28
N ASN A 2 5.25 -1.47 20.88
CA ASN A 2 5.55 -0.14 20.36
C ASN A 2 7.03 0.15 20.63
N LYS A 3 7.85 0.16 19.57
CA LYS A 3 9.22 0.67 19.66
C LYS A 3 9.12 2.17 19.93
N VAL A 4 9.47 2.56 21.15
CA VAL A 4 9.76 3.95 21.52
C VAL A 4 10.78 4.47 20.52
N VAL A 5 10.36 5.35 19.63
CA VAL A 5 11.21 6.02 18.65
C VAL A 5 12.10 6.98 19.44
N LYS A 6 13.34 6.56 19.73
CA LYS A 6 14.36 7.44 20.32
C LYS A 6 14.49 8.66 19.42
N ASN A 7 14.33 9.85 19.99
CA ASN A 7 14.45 11.12 19.29
C ASN A 7 15.93 11.40 18.99
N GLU A 8 16.55 10.64 18.09
CA GLU A 8 17.91 10.91 17.63
C GLU A 8 17.87 12.09 16.65
N LYS A 9 18.34 13.23 17.12
CA LYS A 9 18.49 14.47 16.35
C LYS A 9 19.35 14.18 15.11
N LEU A 10 18.84 14.48 13.92
CA LEU A 10 19.60 14.32 12.67
C LEU A 10 20.90 15.13 12.75
N ASN A 11 21.99 14.58 12.26
CA ASN A 11 23.23 15.33 12.13
C ASN A 11 23.17 16.30 10.94
N ILE A 12 24.11 17.26 10.89
CA ILE A 12 24.13 18.33 9.88
C ILE A 12 24.18 17.77 8.45
N LYS A 13 24.94 16.70 8.21
CA LYS A 13 25.05 16.10 6.87
C LYS A 13 23.77 15.38 6.46
N GLN A 14 23.11 14.70 7.39
CA GLN A 14 21.82 14.06 7.16
C GLN A 14 20.72 15.11 6.87
N ASP A 15 20.70 16.22 7.61
CA ASP A 15 19.77 17.32 7.32
C ASP A 15 20.05 17.95 5.95
N LYS A 16 21.33 18.19 5.60
CA LYS A 16 21.73 18.64 4.25
C LYS A 16 21.26 17.65 3.18
N PHE A 17 21.44 16.35 3.41
CA PHE A 17 20.96 15.29 2.51
C PHE A 17 19.43 15.37 2.31
N CYS A 18 18.65 15.47 3.38
CA CYS A 18 17.19 15.57 3.30
C CYS A 18 16.75 16.79 2.48
N LYS A 19 17.35 17.96 2.72
CA LYS A 19 17.05 19.20 1.98
C LYS A 19 17.36 19.06 0.49
N LEU A 20 18.55 18.57 0.15
CA LEU A 20 18.93 18.35 -1.25
C LEU A 20 17.97 17.38 -1.95
N TYR A 21 17.67 16.26 -1.31
CA TYR A 21 16.81 15.22 -1.88
C TYR A 21 15.36 15.69 -2.08
N ALA A 22 14.82 16.50 -1.15
CA ALA A 22 13.42 16.87 -1.12
C ALA A 22 13.10 18.21 -1.80
N THR A 23 14.05 19.16 -1.89
CA THR A 23 13.70 20.54 -2.29
C THR A 23 14.59 21.12 -3.39
N LYS A 24 15.77 20.55 -3.67
CA LYS A 24 16.69 21.11 -4.68
C LYS A 24 16.51 20.40 -6.01
N GLU A 25 16.13 21.15 -7.04
CA GLU A 25 15.82 20.65 -8.39
C GLU A 25 16.89 19.69 -8.96
N ASP A 26 18.16 20.06 -8.89
CA ASP A 26 19.28 19.24 -9.42
C ASP A 26 19.45 17.86 -8.76
N PHE A 27 18.87 17.69 -7.56
CA PHE A 27 19.02 16.51 -6.71
C PHE A 27 17.68 15.86 -6.34
N PHE A 28 16.56 16.45 -6.76
CA PHE A 28 15.22 16.04 -6.34
C PHE A 28 14.97 14.58 -6.69
N GLY A 29 14.62 13.77 -5.68
CA GLY A 29 14.38 12.34 -5.85
C GLY A 29 15.62 11.48 -6.14
N ASN A 30 16.82 12.08 -6.30
CA ASN A 30 18.05 11.34 -6.58
C ASN A 30 18.92 11.17 -5.32
N GLY A 31 18.76 10.05 -4.63
CA GLY A 31 19.48 9.77 -3.38
C GLY A 31 21.00 9.73 -3.55
N THR A 32 21.49 9.18 -4.65
CA THR A 32 22.95 9.03 -4.88
C THR A 32 23.62 10.39 -5.04
N ARG A 33 23.07 11.28 -5.88
CA ARG A 33 23.62 12.63 -6.08
C ARG A 33 23.46 13.49 -4.83
N ALA A 34 22.30 13.43 -4.17
CA ALA A 34 22.06 14.17 -2.92
C ALA A 34 23.04 13.76 -1.81
N TYR A 35 23.31 12.45 -1.68
CA TYR A 35 24.28 11.95 -0.71
C TYR A 35 25.70 12.40 -1.06
N ALA A 36 26.09 12.27 -2.33
CA ALA A 36 27.42 12.68 -2.75
C ALA A 36 27.67 14.16 -2.45
N GLU A 37 26.70 15.04 -2.72
CA GLU A 37 26.78 16.47 -2.43
C GLU A 37 26.75 16.78 -0.92
N ALA A 38 25.96 16.04 -0.13
CA ALA A 38 25.90 16.24 1.32
C ALA A 38 27.20 15.80 2.03
N TYR A 39 27.90 14.81 1.48
CA TYR A 39 29.07 14.18 2.09
C TYR A 39 30.40 14.48 1.38
N GLY A 40 30.39 15.25 0.29
CA GLY A 40 31.60 15.68 -0.43
C GLY A 40 32.25 14.58 -1.29
N LEU A 41 31.45 13.70 -1.88
CA LEU A 41 31.93 12.61 -2.74
C LEU A 41 31.88 13.02 -4.22
N ASN A 42 32.84 12.52 -5.01
CA ASN A 42 32.87 12.79 -6.45
C ASN A 42 32.26 11.62 -7.24
N ILE A 43 31.03 11.79 -7.72
CA ILE A 43 30.29 10.75 -8.46
C ILE A 43 30.96 10.28 -9.77
N ASN A 44 31.92 11.03 -10.32
CA ASN A 44 32.67 10.60 -11.50
C ASN A 44 33.69 9.50 -11.15
N LYS A 45 34.01 9.32 -9.86
CA LYS A 45 34.84 8.21 -9.38
C LYS A 45 33.92 7.04 -9.03
N LYS A 46 34.12 5.89 -9.70
CA LYS A 46 33.31 4.67 -9.50
C LYS A 46 33.17 4.29 -8.02
N ARG A 47 34.26 4.33 -7.25
CA ARG A 47 34.25 4.01 -5.81
C ARG A 47 33.33 4.93 -5.01
N ASP A 48 33.40 6.23 -5.26
CA ASP A 48 32.62 7.25 -4.56
C ASP A 48 31.14 7.14 -4.94
N TYR A 49 30.85 6.87 -6.22
CA TYR A 49 29.49 6.61 -6.70
C TYR A 49 28.84 5.41 -6.00
N GLU A 50 29.52 4.26 -5.97
CA GLU A 50 29.00 3.06 -5.30
C GLU A 50 28.81 3.29 -3.79
N THR A 51 29.74 4.02 -3.17
CA THR A 51 29.65 4.42 -1.76
C THR A 51 28.44 5.32 -1.52
N ALA A 52 28.22 6.33 -2.36
CA ALA A 52 27.09 7.23 -2.27
C ALA A 52 25.76 6.49 -2.47
N LYS A 53 25.68 5.61 -3.47
CA LYS A 53 24.49 4.81 -3.76
C LYS A 53 24.10 3.91 -2.59
N ALA A 54 25.05 3.15 -2.06
CA ALA A 54 24.79 2.22 -0.96
C ALA A 54 24.37 2.96 0.32
N ASN A 55 25.00 4.09 0.64
CA ASN A 55 24.67 4.85 1.84
C ASN A 55 23.40 5.70 1.69
N ALA A 56 23.11 6.22 0.51
CA ALA A 56 21.84 6.86 0.21
C ALA A 56 20.67 5.89 0.43
N TYR A 57 20.78 4.66 -0.06
CA TYR A 57 19.78 3.62 0.18
C TYR A 57 19.58 3.37 1.68
N LYS A 58 20.66 3.25 2.46
CA LYS A 58 20.59 3.09 3.92
C LYS A 58 19.94 4.28 4.62
N LEU A 59 20.19 5.52 4.18
CA LEU A 59 19.53 6.70 4.75
C LEU A 59 18.04 6.71 4.41
N LEU A 60 17.67 6.38 3.17
CA LEU A 60 16.27 6.36 2.73
C LEU A 60 15.45 5.22 3.33
N THR A 61 16.06 4.26 4.03
CA THR A 61 15.33 3.27 4.84
C THR A 61 15.20 3.68 6.31
N ASN A 62 15.88 4.74 6.75
CA ASN A 62 15.81 5.22 8.13
C ASN A 62 14.53 6.06 8.36
N ALA A 63 13.74 5.66 9.36
CA ALA A 63 12.48 6.31 9.70
C ALA A 63 12.61 7.82 10.01
N HIS A 64 13.70 8.25 10.64
CA HIS A 64 13.93 9.67 10.97
C HIS A 64 14.24 10.51 9.73
N ILE A 65 15.00 9.94 8.80
CA ILE A 65 15.31 10.57 7.51
C ILE A 65 14.03 10.71 6.69
N LEU A 66 13.25 9.62 6.59
CA LEU A 66 11.97 9.63 5.88
C LEU A 66 11.00 10.65 6.47
N LYS A 67 10.89 10.72 7.80
CA LYS A 67 10.06 11.73 8.47
C LYS A 67 10.47 13.15 8.07
N LYS A 68 11.78 13.47 8.10
CA LYS A 68 12.27 14.80 7.72
C LYS A 68 12.02 15.12 6.25
N ILE A 69 12.18 14.14 5.36
CA ILE A 69 11.86 14.29 3.93
C ILE A 69 10.37 14.58 3.75
N SER A 70 9.49 13.84 4.43
CA SER A 70 8.05 14.08 4.39
C SER A 70 7.66 15.47 4.90
N GLU A 71 8.26 15.95 5.99
CA GLU A 71 8.08 17.33 6.48
C GLU A 71 8.46 18.35 5.40
N LEU A 72 9.62 18.20 4.77
CA LEU A 72 10.09 19.11 3.71
C LEU A 72 9.18 19.08 2.47
N LEU A 73 8.72 17.90 2.05
CA LEU A 73 7.80 17.76 0.92
C LEU A 73 6.44 18.39 1.22
N ASN A 74 5.95 18.25 2.45
CA ASN A 74 4.72 18.91 2.89
C ASN A 74 4.85 20.44 2.87
N GLU A 75 6.00 20.98 3.29
CA GLU A 75 6.32 22.42 3.25
C GLU A 75 6.36 22.98 1.82
N VAL A 76 6.92 22.22 0.87
CA VAL A 76 6.98 22.60 -0.56
C VAL A 76 5.61 22.46 -1.25
N GLY A 77 4.61 21.89 -0.57
CA GLY A 77 3.23 21.83 -1.02
C GLY A 77 2.79 20.44 -1.51
N LEU A 78 3.66 19.43 -1.51
CA LEU A 78 3.25 18.06 -1.81
C LEU A 78 2.57 17.44 -0.57
N ASN A 79 1.37 17.91 -0.25
CA ASN A 79 0.53 17.42 0.84
C ASN A 79 -0.89 17.12 0.34
N ASP A 80 -1.60 16.25 1.08
CA ASP A 80 -2.95 15.80 0.73
C ASP A 80 -3.90 16.97 0.46
N ALA A 81 -3.81 18.04 1.24
CA ALA A 81 -4.67 19.21 1.07
C ALA A 81 -4.42 19.95 -0.26
N LEU A 82 -3.18 20.03 -0.75
CA LEU A 82 -2.90 20.61 -2.07
C LEU A 82 -3.36 19.66 -3.18
N VAL A 83 -3.07 18.36 -3.05
CA VAL A 83 -3.48 17.34 -4.04
C VAL A 83 -5.00 17.33 -4.18
N ASP A 84 -5.74 17.38 -3.07
CA ASP A 84 -7.20 17.47 -3.05
C ASP A 84 -7.71 18.75 -3.71
N LYS A 85 -7.05 19.90 -3.50
CA LYS A 85 -7.39 21.16 -4.18
C LYS A 85 -7.18 21.07 -5.69
N GLN A 86 -6.07 20.48 -6.14
CA GLN A 86 -5.81 20.28 -7.57
C GLN A 86 -6.81 19.30 -8.18
N LEU A 87 -7.14 18.22 -7.47
CA LEU A 87 -8.17 17.28 -7.89
C LEU A 87 -9.55 17.95 -8.01
N LEU A 88 -9.93 18.77 -7.03
CA LEU A 88 -11.17 19.56 -7.07
C LEU A 88 -11.20 20.49 -8.28
N PHE A 89 -10.10 21.20 -8.55
CA PHE A 89 -9.97 22.07 -9.73
C PHE A 89 -10.15 21.28 -11.04
N LEU A 90 -9.53 20.09 -11.15
CA LEU A 90 -9.68 19.20 -12.31
C LEU A 90 -11.10 18.65 -12.49
N ILE A 91 -11.86 18.48 -11.41
CA ILE A 91 -13.28 18.07 -11.48
C ILE A 91 -14.15 19.25 -11.92
N GLN A 92 -13.84 20.46 -11.50
CA GLN A 92 -14.64 21.66 -11.79
C GLN A 92 -14.38 22.22 -13.20
N GLN A 93 -13.18 22.09 -13.75
CA GLN A 93 -12.85 22.62 -15.07
C GLN A 93 -13.73 22.04 -16.20
N HIS A 94 -13.82 22.80 -17.30
CA HIS A 94 -14.59 22.47 -18.51
C HIS A 94 -13.75 22.49 -19.80
N ALA A 95 -12.42 22.59 -19.68
CA ALA A 95 -11.47 22.61 -20.79
C ALA A 95 -11.25 21.23 -21.43
N ASP A 96 -11.23 20.16 -20.63
CA ASP A 96 -11.05 18.79 -21.11
C ASP A 96 -11.92 17.81 -20.29
N LEU A 97 -12.95 17.27 -20.95
CA LEU A 97 -13.91 16.34 -20.34
C LEU A 97 -13.31 14.96 -20.04
N GLY A 98 -12.28 14.52 -20.78
CA GLY A 98 -11.57 13.26 -20.54
C GLY A 98 -10.70 13.34 -19.29
N VAL A 99 -10.03 14.47 -19.07
CA VAL A 99 -9.32 14.74 -17.80
C VAL A 99 -10.30 14.85 -16.64
N LYS A 100 -11.42 15.56 -16.84
CA LYS A 100 -12.49 15.70 -15.84
C LYS A 100 -13.06 14.33 -15.42
N LEU A 101 -13.37 13.46 -16.38
CA LEU A 101 -13.89 12.12 -16.12
C LEU A 101 -12.92 11.31 -15.26
N ARG A 102 -11.62 11.32 -15.59
CA ARG A 102 -10.58 10.63 -14.80
C ARG A 102 -10.47 11.17 -13.38
N ALA A 103 -10.52 12.49 -13.21
CA ALA A 103 -10.50 13.10 -11.88
C ALA A 103 -11.72 12.70 -11.02
N ILE A 104 -12.92 12.62 -11.62
CA ILE A 104 -14.13 12.13 -10.95
C ILE A 104 -13.99 10.64 -10.57
N GLN A 105 -13.40 9.82 -11.44
CA GLN A 105 -13.15 8.40 -11.16
C GLN A 105 -12.23 8.21 -9.95
N GLU A 106 -11.10 8.93 -9.89
CA GLU A 106 -10.18 8.86 -8.75
C GLU A 106 -10.83 9.35 -7.46
N TYR A 107 -11.62 10.43 -7.50
CA TYR A 107 -12.38 10.89 -6.34
C TYR A 107 -13.38 9.84 -5.83
N ASN A 108 -14.12 9.19 -6.73
CA ASN A 108 -15.06 8.13 -6.36
C ASN A 108 -14.34 6.88 -5.80
N ARG A 109 -13.14 6.57 -6.31
CA ARG A 109 -12.28 5.52 -5.79
C ARG A 109 -11.82 5.81 -4.36
N LEU A 110 -11.37 7.05 -4.08
CA LEU A 110 -11.00 7.49 -2.72
C LEU A 110 -12.18 7.40 -1.74
N LYS A 111 -13.39 7.74 -2.19
CA LYS A 111 -14.61 7.63 -1.39
C LYS A 111 -15.19 6.21 -1.31
N ALA A 112 -14.49 5.21 -1.89
CA ALA A 112 -14.94 3.81 -1.97
C ALA A 112 -16.39 3.67 -2.48
N ARG A 113 -16.84 4.59 -3.35
CA ARG A 113 -18.22 4.60 -3.88
C ARG A 113 -18.48 3.44 -4.84
N HIS A 114 -17.42 2.88 -5.42
CA HIS A 114 -17.47 1.65 -6.19
C HIS A 114 -16.84 0.52 -5.37
N LYS A 115 -17.57 -0.58 -5.17
CA LYS A 115 -16.95 -1.84 -4.75
C LYS A 115 -16.13 -2.37 -5.92
N ILE A 116 -14.81 -2.37 -5.79
CA ILE A 116 -13.98 -3.19 -6.67
C ILE A 116 -14.22 -4.63 -6.23
N ALA A 117 -14.94 -5.41 -7.05
CA ALA A 117 -14.94 -6.85 -6.90
C ALA A 117 -13.50 -7.32 -7.19
N LEU A 118 -12.77 -7.70 -6.14
CA LEU A 118 -11.52 -8.41 -6.33
C LEU A 118 -11.88 -9.79 -6.88
N GLU A 119 -11.86 -9.95 -8.20
CA GLU A 119 -11.76 -11.28 -8.79
C GLU A 119 -10.38 -11.82 -8.45
N LEU A 120 -10.30 -12.63 -7.39
CA LEU A 120 -9.14 -13.47 -7.14
C LEU A 120 -8.99 -14.39 -8.35
N GLN A 121 -8.05 -14.11 -9.23
CA GLN A 121 -7.57 -15.10 -10.19
C GLN A 121 -6.87 -16.20 -9.38
N ALA A 122 -7.65 -17.18 -8.93
CA ALA A 122 -7.15 -18.40 -8.32
C ALA A 122 -6.31 -19.15 -9.36
N LYS A 123 -5.02 -18.81 -9.45
CA LYS A 123 -4.04 -19.59 -10.21
C LYS A 123 -3.81 -20.91 -9.47
N LYS A 124 -4.50 -21.94 -9.97
CA LYS A 124 -4.43 -23.37 -9.61
C LYS A 124 -4.88 -23.72 -8.18
N PRO A 125 -5.58 -24.86 -8.01
CA PRO A 125 -5.86 -25.38 -6.68
C PRO A 125 -4.51 -25.71 -6.02
N PHE A 126 -4.17 -24.98 -4.96
CA PHE A 126 -3.16 -25.45 -4.03
C PHE A 126 -3.87 -26.40 -3.07
N GLU A 127 -3.35 -27.62 -2.93
CA GLU A 127 -3.73 -28.48 -1.81
C GLU A 127 -3.13 -27.87 -0.55
N VAL A 128 -3.98 -27.22 0.24
CA VAL A 128 -3.65 -26.86 1.61
C VAL A 128 -4.50 -27.73 2.50
N THR A 129 -3.85 -28.74 3.07
CA THR A 129 -4.40 -29.52 4.18
C THR A 129 -4.31 -28.65 5.43
N ILE A 130 -5.37 -27.90 5.71
CA ILE A 130 -5.59 -27.30 7.03
C ILE A 130 -6.91 -27.86 7.56
N GLY A 131 -6.76 -28.64 8.64
CA GLY A 131 -7.78 -29.06 9.60
C GLY A 131 -9.25 -29.04 9.20
N ASN A 132 -9.81 -30.24 9.04
CA ASN A 132 -11.21 -30.66 9.28
C ASN A 132 -12.36 -29.90 8.61
N TYR A 133 -12.13 -28.99 7.66
CA TYR A 133 -13.21 -28.53 6.78
C TYR A 133 -13.28 -29.42 5.53
N GLN A 134 -14.36 -30.19 5.41
CA GLN A 134 -14.68 -30.89 4.16
C GLN A 134 -15.10 -29.85 3.12
N TYR A 135 -14.39 -29.80 2.00
CA TYR A 135 -14.77 -28.98 0.85
C TYR A 135 -15.43 -29.86 -0.21
N TYR A 136 -16.61 -29.41 -0.66
CA TYR A 136 -17.36 -30.04 -1.74
C TYR A 136 -16.68 -29.76 -3.10
N THR A 137 -16.43 -30.81 -3.88
CA THR A 137 -15.94 -30.69 -5.26
C THR A 137 -17.00 -30.05 -6.18
N ARG A 138 -16.63 -29.60 -7.39
CA ARG A 138 -17.59 -29.07 -8.38
C ARG A 138 -18.76 -30.03 -8.66
N GLU A 139 -18.46 -31.32 -8.65
CA GLU A 139 -19.43 -32.41 -8.81
C GLU A 139 -20.44 -32.46 -7.65
N ASN A 140 -19.98 -32.20 -6.42
CA ASN A 140 -20.85 -32.09 -5.25
C ASN A 140 -21.71 -30.81 -5.25
N ILE A 141 -21.21 -29.70 -5.80
CA ILE A 141 -21.99 -28.46 -5.93
C ILE A 141 -23.12 -28.62 -6.96
N GLU A 142 -22.90 -29.37 -8.04
CA GLU A 142 -23.97 -29.68 -9.00
C GLU A 142 -25.05 -30.59 -8.39
N ASN A 143 -24.66 -31.56 -7.56
CA ASN A 143 -25.61 -32.38 -6.82
C ASN A 143 -26.42 -31.56 -5.79
N MET A 144 -25.83 -30.52 -5.18
CA MET A 144 -26.53 -29.59 -4.28
C MET A 144 -27.50 -28.63 -4.98
N LYS A 145 -27.36 -28.40 -6.30
CA LYS A 145 -28.31 -27.57 -7.07
C LYS A 145 -29.63 -28.29 -7.38
N ASN A 146 -29.65 -29.61 -7.27
CA ASN A 146 -30.83 -30.44 -7.55
C ASN A 146 -31.57 -30.88 -6.27
N LEU A 147 -31.10 -30.45 -5.10
CA LEU A 147 -31.75 -30.71 -3.81
C LEU A 147 -32.85 -29.66 -3.57
N SER A 148 -33.98 -30.11 -3.03
CA SER A 148 -35.05 -29.19 -2.66
C SER A 148 -34.61 -28.29 -1.52
N GLU A 149 -35.24 -27.12 -1.39
CA GLU A 149 -34.92 -26.16 -0.33
C GLU A 149 -35.12 -26.77 1.07
N GLU A 150 -36.08 -27.70 1.22
CA GLU A 150 -36.33 -28.45 2.46
C GLU A 150 -35.17 -29.40 2.80
N ASP A 151 -34.59 -30.08 1.81
CA ASP A 151 -33.45 -30.97 2.02
C ASP A 151 -32.18 -30.20 2.42
N LEU A 152 -31.96 -29.03 1.80
CA LEU A 152 -30.85 -28.14 2.15
C LEU A 152 -30.99 -27.59 3.57
N GLN A 153 -32.20 -27.23 3.98
CA GLN A 153 -32.48 -26.77 5.35
C GLN A 153 -32.28 -27.89 6.38
N ARG A 154 -32.66 -29.12 6.05
CA ARG A 154 -32.43 -30.28 6.92
C ARG A 154 -30.95 -30.59 7.10
N MET A 155 -30.17 -30.57 6.02
CA MET A 155 -28.72 -30.76 6.07
C MET A 155 -28.02 -29.67 6.90
N LEU A 156 -28.46 -28.42 6.77
CA LEU A 156 -27.94 -27.30 7.56
C LEU A 156 -28.27 -27.49 9.05
N ALA A 157 -29.50 -27.92 9.38
CA ALA A 157 -29.90 -28.20 10.75
C ALA A 157 -29.10 -29.34 11.38
N GLU A 158 -28.84 -30.41 10.64
CA GLU A 158 -28.00 -31.54 11.08
C GLU A 158 -26.54 -31.11 11.32
N GLN A 159 -25.96 -30.27 10.44
CA GLN A 159 -24.61 -29.72 10.65
C GLN A 159 -24.50 -28.77 11.84
N VAL A 160 -25.50 -27.91 12.03
CA VAL A 160 -25.55 -26.99 13.17
C VAL A 160 -25.67 -27.78 14.48
N GLN A 161 -26.50 -28.84 14.50
CA GLN A 161 -26.65 -29.71 15.67
C GLN A 161 -25.32 -30.42 16.01
N TYR A 162 -24.65 -30.99 15.01
CA TYR A 162 -23.33 -31.61 15.19
C TYR A 162 -22.30 -30.61 15.74
N HIS A 163 -22.28 -29.37 15.25
CA HIS A 163 -21.38 -28.35 15.76
C HIS A 163 -21.69 -27.94 17.21
N LYS A 164 -22.97 -27.87 17.59
CA LYS A 164 -23.36 -27.61 18.98
C LYS A 164 -22.91 -28.72 19.92
N GLU A 165 -23.04 -29.97 19.50
CA GLU A 165 -22.63 -31.15 20.29
C GLU A 165 -21.11 -31.27 20.42
N VAL A 166 -20.36 -31.02 19.34
CA VAL A 166 -18.89 -31.15 19.34
C VAL A 166 -18.20 -29.98 20.04
N TYR A 167 -18.74 -28.76 19.93
CA TYR A 167 -18.09 -27.56 20.45
C TYR A 167 -18.78 -26.95 21.68
N GLY A 168 -19.81 -27.60 22.23
CA GLY A 168 -20.46 -27.21 23.49
C GLY A 168 -21.11 -25.82 23.47
N LEU A 169 -21.52 -25.36 22.30
CA LEU A 169 -22.23 -24.09 22.14
C LEU A 169 -23.72 -24.32 22.43
N ILE A 170 -24.11 -24.06 23.68
CA ILE A 170 -25.53 -24.00 24.12
C ILE A 170 -26.17 -22.74 23.52
#